data_AF-A0A4R5FYK8-F1
#
_entry.id   AF-A0A4R5FYK8-F1
#
_cell.length_a   1.000
_cell.length_b   1.000
_cell.length_c   1.000
_cell.angle_alpha   90.00
_cell.angle_beta   90.00
_cell.angle_gamma   90.00
#
_symmetry.space_group_name_H-M   'P 1'
#
loop_
_entity.id
_entity.type
_entity.pdbx_description
1 polymer ?
#
loop_
_entity_poly.entity_id
_entity_poly.type
_entity_poly.pdbx_seq_one_letter_code
_entity_poly.pdbx_strand_id
1 'polypeptide(L)'
;MAGMVGGGTAARAGAGLFGRYVKERECGSTCGFVCGSASISGVKRLWLSMVIAVAGMTGVAEAAGGVPGVDVSDWTGDVDWENVALGGGKFAFVQATEGTDYRNPRFDGQFGGAAEAELYRGAYHLAQPHESDGTAQADYFLQNGGDWISDGQTLPGVLDLEDNPYKDKNGKNSCYGLSTKDMVTWIKDFTVRYRRATGRHAIIYTTTSWWRTCTGNSAAFTSNPLWLARWGSDPGSLPKSWKQHTFWQSARKGTLAGGENTFNGSESRLRALANPPAEVMVSGEAVSRTSYKVVVTNTGPYPVKDIKVSGRAFGGQRVVEAPACKFSGTAVTCRIKELPKAKKVLFVFTTKPRKPKGTVGMNVTVGSVKLTLKSR
;
A
#
# COMPACT_ATOMS: atom_id res chain seq x y z
N MET A 1 7.51 -61.71 -19.96
CA MET A 1 7.88 -61.58 -18.54
C MET A 1 6.79 -60.71 -17.90
N ALA A 2 5.67 -61.22 -17.37
CA ALA A 2 5.43 -62.22 -16.31
C ALA A 2 5.72 -61.70 -14.88
N GLY A 3 4.66 -61.68 -14.05
CA GLY A 3 4.61 -61.44 -12.58
C GLY A 3 3.87 -60.14 -12.20
N MET A 4 2.59 -60.05 -11.75
CA MET A 4 1.77 -60.84 -10.79
C MET A 4 2.42 -60.85 -9.38
N VAL A 5 1.83 -60.53 -8.22
CA VAL A 5 0.49 -60.75 -7.59
C VAL A 5 0.35 -59.78 -6.38
N GLY A 6 -0.76 -59.07 -6.12
CA GLY A 6 -1.90 -59.43 -5.21
C GLY A 6 -1.88 -58.53 -3.94
N GLY A 7 -2.93 -58.14 -3.22
CA GLY A 7 -4.37 -58.42 -3.05
C GLY A 7 -4.67 -58.00 -1.58
N GLY A 8 -5.65 -57.16 -1.21
CA GLY A 8 -7.11 -57.34 -1.13
C GLY A 8 -7.67 -56.36 -0.06
N THR A 9 -8.77 -55.63 -0.33
CA THR A 9 -10.17 -55.78 0.22
C THR A 9 -10.35 -55.39 1.70
N ALA A 10 -11.38 -54.68 2.21
CA ALA A 10 -12.77 -54.37 1.82
C ALA A 10 -13.27 -53.12 2.64
N ALA A 11 -14.03 -52.15 2.13
CA ALA A 11 -15.50 -52.06 1.90
C ALA A 11 -16.36 -51.50 3.07
N ARG A 12 -17.07 -50.38 2.78
CA ARG A 12 -18.49 -50.00 3.01
C ARG A 12 -18.61 -48.49 3.30
N ALA A 13 -19.25 -47.66 2.49
CA ALA A 13 -20.63 -47.59 1.96
C ALA A 13 -21.46 -46.52 2.71
N GLY A 14 -22.06 -45.60 1.95
CA GLY A 14 -22.98 -44.57 2.47
C GLY A 14 -23.32 -43.54 1.40
N ALA A 15 -24.28 -43.88 0.53
CA ALA A 15 -24.82 -43.05 -0.54
C ALA A 15 -25.90 -42.09 -0.04
N GLY A 16 -26.16 -41.02 -0.81
CA GLY A 16 -27.35 -40.17 -0.65
C GLY A 16 -27.30 -38.88 -1.47
N LEU A 17 -27.71 -38.95 -2.73
CA LEU A 17 -27.99 -37.83 -3.65
C LEU A 17 -29.51 -37.65 -3.82
N PHE A 18 -29.89 -36.50 -4.42
CA PHE A 18 -31.24 -36.03 -4.84
C PHE A 18 -32.05 -35.28 -3.77
N GLY A 19 -32.71 -34.14 -4.03
CA GLY A 19 -32.89 -33.38 -5.27
C GLY A 19 -33.75 -32.12 -5.04
N ARG A 20 -33.52 -31.11 -5.89
CA ARG A 20 -34.40 -30.06 -6.47
C ARG A 20 -35.61 -29.48 -5.69
N TYR A 21 -35.57 -28.14 -5.59
CA TYR A 21 -36.57 -27.14 -6.02
C TYR A 21 -38.06 -27.52 -6.03
N VAL A 22 -38.87 -26.81 -5.23
CA VAL A 22 -40.19 -26.26 -5.64
C VAL A 22 -40.46 -24.94 -4.88
N LYS A 23 -41.10 -24.04 -5.63
CA LYS A 23 -41.55 -22.65 -5.43
C LYS A 23 -42.97 -22.64 -4.86
N GLU A 24 -43.35 -21.67 -4.01
CA GLU A 24 -44.73 -21.15 -3.77
C GLU A 24 -44.77 -20.37 -2.45
N ARG A 25 -45.62 -19.37 -2.17
CA ARG A 25 -46.54 -18.46 -2.89
C ARG A 25 -46.96 -17.41 -1.83
N GLU A 26 -47.39 -16.23 -2.26
CA GLU A 26 -47.81 -15.12 -1.40
C GLU A 26 -49.25 -15.26 -0.85
N CYS A 27 -49.50 -14.44 0.19
CA CYS A 27 -50.71 -13.64 0.46
C CYS A 27 -51.84 -14.21 1.36
N GLY A 28 -52.25 -13.40 2.35
CA GLY A 28 -53.67 -13.32 2.78
C GLY A 28 -54.02 -13.40 4.27
N SER A 29 -53.91 -12.26 4.96
CA SER A 29 -54.86 -11.67 5.94
C SER A 29 -55.57 -12.54 7.01
N THR A 30 -55.44 -12.18 8.31
CA THR A 30 -56.53 -11.57 9.13
C THR A 30 -56.17 -11.37 10.62
N CYS A 31 -56.57 -10.19 11.13
CA CYS A 31 -57.03 -9.82 12.48
C CYS A 31 -56.24 -10.12 13.77
N GLY A 32 -56.03 -9.07 14.59
CA GLY A 32 -56.17 -9.18 16.05
C GLY A 32 -55.19 -8.39 16.95
N PHE A 33 -55.49 -7.12 17.22
CA PHE A 33 -55.29 -6.35 18.47
C PHE A 33 -53.94 -6.34 19.25
N VAL A 34 -53.27 -5.18 19.15
CA VAL A 34 -52.75 -4.26 20.20
C VAL A 34 -52.17 -4.84 21.51
N CYS A 35 -50.86 -4.65 21.72
CA CYS A 35 -50.33 -3.90 22.87
C CYS A 35 -48.89 -3.43 22.59
N GLY A 36 -48.59 -2.18 22.92
CA GLY A 36 -47.39 -1.48 22.47
C GLY A 36 -46.13 -1.75 23.28
N SER A 37 -45.00 -1.47 22.65
CA SER A 37 -43.80 -0.97 23.33
C SER A 37 -42.91 -0.25 22.32
N ALA A 38 -42.65 1.01 22.60
CA ALA A 38 -41.87 1.94 21.79
C ALA A 38 -40.44 1.46 21.60
N SER A 39 -39.99 1.38 20.34
CA SER A 39 -38.59 1.18 19.99
C SER A 39 -37.86 2.53 20.09
N ILE A 40 -36.96 2.67 21.06
CA ILE A 40 -36.05 3.82 21.13
C ILE A 40 -34.88 3.56 20.19
N SER A 41 -34.87 4.37 19.14
CA SER A 41 -33.83 4.53 18.14
C SER A 41 -32.45 4.82 18.73
N GLY A 42 -31.42 4.20 18.12
CA GLY A 42 -30.24 4.94 17.69
C GLY A 42 -29.03 4.95 18.63
N VAL A 43 -28.09 4.03 18.39
CA VAL A 43 -26.66 4.30 18.62
C VAL A 43 -25.98 4.35 17.25
N LYS A 44 -25.89 5.55 16.67
CA LYS A 44 -25.07 5.80 15.48
C LYS A 44 -23.60 5.65 15.88
N ARG A 45 -22.98 4.53 15.50
CA ARG A 45 -21.53 4.35 15.50
C ARG A 45 -20.92 5.28 14.46
N LEU A 46 -20.27 6.35 14.89
CA LEU A 46 -19.53 7.25 14.01
C LEU A 46 -18.03 6.98 14.22
N TRP A 47 -17.44 6.22 13.29
CA TRP A 47 -15.98 6.08 13.21
C TRP A 47 -15.42 7.36 12.55
N LEU A 48 -14.89 8.29 13.34
CA LEU A 48 -14.03 9.35 12.80
C LEU A 48 -12.58 8.86 12.83
N SER A 49 -12.04 8.53 11.66
CA SER A 49 -10.58 8.40 11.48
C SER A 49 -10.06 9.76 11.01
N MET A 50 -9.28 10.44 11.83
CA MET A 50 -8.63 11.71 11.46
C MET A 50 -7.14 11.44 11.24
N VAL A 51 -6.69 11.56 9.99
CA VAL A 51 -5.27 11.59 9.62
C VAL A 51 -4.86 13.06 9.57
N ILE A 52 -3.84 13.46 10.33
CA ILE A 52 -3.20 14.77 10.19
C ILE A 52 -1.69 14.58 10.05
N ALA A 53 -1.18 15.06 8.91
CA ALA A 53 0.22 15.21 8.54
C ALA A 53 0.86 16.42 9.24
N VAL A 54 2.18 16.35 9.48
CA VAL A 54 2.97 17.46 10.04
C VAL A 54 3.33 18.44 8.93
N ALA A 55 3.09 19.73 9.19
CA ALA A 55 3.50 20.86 8.39
C ALA A 55 4.99 21.16 8.57
N GLY A 56 5.70 21.29 7.45
CA GLY A 56 7.03 21.89 7.36
C GLY A 56 7.12 22.61 6.02
N MET A 57 6.70 23.88 5.98
CA MET A 57 6.90 24.75 4.82
C MET A 57 8.16 25.60 5.06
N THR A 58 9.24 25.23 4.39
CA THR A 58 10.24 26.19 3.93
C THR A 58 10.24 26.10 2.41
N GLY A 59 9.62 27.09 1.76
CA GLY A 59 9.60 27.21 0.32
C GLY A 59 11.00 27.53 -0.17
N VAL A 60 11.68 26.53 -0.71
CA VAL A 60 12.79 26.73 -1.65
C VAL A 60 12.19 26.80 -3.05
N ALA A 61 12.53 27.86 -3.79
CA ALA A 61 12.10 28.07 -5.15
C ALA A 61 12.37 26.83 -6.00
N GLU A 62 11.32 26.37 -6.68
CA GLU A 62 11.27 25.13 -7.45
C GLU A 62 12.04 25.32 -8.76
N ALA A 63 13.06 24.48 -9.01
CA ALA A 63 13.70 24.45 -10.32
C ALA A 63 12.66 23.95 -11.35
N ALA A 64 12.43 24.75 -12.39
CA ALA A 64 11.36 24.58 -13.37
C ALA A 64 11.45 23.31 -14.27
N GLY A 65 12.40 22.39 -14.00
CA GLY A 65 12.71 21.23 -14.85
C GLY A 65 12.50 19.85 -14.21
N GLY A 66 11.95 19.76 -12.99
CA GLY A 66 11.85 18.51 -12.23
C GLY A 66 13.21 17.93 -11.81
N VAL A 67 13.21 16.77 -11.15
CA VAL A 67 14.44 16.12 -10.67
C VAL A 67 14.85 15.04 -11.68
N PRO A 68 16.07 15.06 -12.25
CA PRO A 68 16.47 14.13 -13.30
C PRO A 68 16.86 12.75 -12.75
N GLY A 69 16.71 11.72 -13.59
CA GLY A 69 17.12 10.36 -13.31
C GLY A 69 17.17 9.50 -14.56
N VAL A 70 17.52 8.23 -14.38
CA VAL A 70 17.71 7.27 -15.47
C VAL A 70 16.92 5.98 -15.24
N ASP A 71 16.70 5.21 -16.30
CA ASP A 71 16.33 3.80 -16.19
C ASP A 71 17.25 2.91 -17.01
N VAL A 72 17.65 1.77 -16.45
CA VAL A 72 18.66 0.87 -17.04
C VAL A 72 18.24 -0.59 -16.92
N SER A 73 18.79 -1.42 -17.81
CA SER A 73 18.56 -2.86 -17.87
C SER A 73 19.84 -3.58 -18.29
N ASP A 74 19.77 -4.90 -18.48
CA ASP A 74 20.89 -5.67 -19.07
C ASP A 74 21.34 -5.08 -20.42
N TRP A 75 20.41 -4.54 -21.23
CA TRP A 75 20.70 -3.88 -22.50
C TRP A 75 21.58 -2.62 -22.37
N THR A 76 21.58 -1.98 -21.21
CA THR A 76 22.45 -0.83 -20.95
C THR A 76 23.91 -1.26 -20.75
N GLY A 77 24.13 -2.49 -20.29
CA GLY A 77 25.46 -2.98 -19.91
C GLY A 77 25.94 -2.38 -18.59
N ASP A 78 27.25 -2.19 -18.48
CA ASP A 78 27.87 -1.54 -17.32
C ASP A 78 27.59 -0.03 -17.33
N VAL A 79 27.30 0.52 -16.15
CA VAL A 79 26.89 1.92 -15.97
C VAL A 79 27.94 2.64 -15.14
N ASP A 80 28.39 3.79 -15.65
CA ASP A 80 29.25 4.71 -14.91
C ASP A 80 28.40 5.60 -13.99
N TRP A 81 28.13 5.10 -12.79
CA TRP A 81 27.25 5.76 -11.82
C TRP A 81 27.81 7.08 -11.29
N GLU A 82 29.14 7.22 -11.22
CA GLU A 82 29.77 8.48 -10.85
C GLU A 82 29.47 9.55 -11.89
N ASN A 83 29.60 9.23 -13.18
CA ASN A 83 29.21 10.15 -14.25
C ASN A 83 27.71 10.45 -14.28
N VAL A 84 26.84 9.49 -13.95
CA VAL A 84 25.39 9.75 -13.80
C VAL A 84 25.13 10.78 -12.68
N ALA A 85 25.78 10.63 -11.52
CA ALA A 85 25.62 11.53 -10.38
C ALA A 85 26.22 12.92 -10.66
N LEU A 86 27.44 12.99 -11.21
CA LEU A 86 28.12 14.24 -11.60
C LEU A 86 27.36 14.98 -12.72
N GLY A 87 26.72 14.23 -13.63
CA GLY A 87 25.82 14.76 -14.65
C GLY A 87 24.47 15.26 -14.12
N GLY A 88 24.24 15.15 -12.82
CA GLY A 88 23.07 15.72 -12.13
C GLY A 88 21.96 14.73 -11.84
N GLY A 89 22.07 13.46 -12.25
CA GLY A 89 21.11 12.41 -11.94
C GLY A 89 20.90 12.27 -10.44
N LYS A 90 19.64 12.07 -10.01
CA LYS A 90 19.26 11.89 -8.60
C LYS A 90 18.57 10.57 -8.30
N PHE A 91 18.08 9.89 -9.34
CA PHE A 91 17.54 8.56 -9.18
C PHE A 91 17.81 7.65 -10.37
N ALA A 92 17.69 6.35 -10.12
CA ALA A 92 17.76 5.31 -11.13
C ALA A 92 16.65 4.27 -10.94
N PHE A 93 16.00 3.83 -12.01
CA PHE A 93 15.24 2.57 -12.02
C PHE A 93 16.05 1.48 -12.72
N VAL A 94 16.13 0.29 -12.13
CA VAL A 94 16.93 -0.83 -12.65
C VAL A 94 16.02 -2.02 -12.90
N GLN A 95 16.09 -2.63 -14.09
CA GLN A 95 15.30 -3.83 -14.37
C GLN A 95 15.75 -4.95 -13.44
N ALA A 96 14.83 -5.52 -12.66
CA ALA A 96 15.13 -6.69 -11.85
C ALA A 96 14.71 -7.98 -12.53
N THR A 97 13.49 -8.01 -13.08
CA THR A 97 12.85 -9.24 -13.55
C THR A 97 11.95 -9.00 -14.74
N GLU A 98 11.66 -10.08 -15.45
CA GLU A 98 10.65 -10.14 -16.50
C GLU A 98 9.94 -11.49 -16.38
N GLY A 99 8.61 -11.50 -16.52
CA GLY A 99 7.82 -12.73 -16.39
C GLY A 99 8.09 -13.46 -15.06
N THR A 100 8.22 -14.79 -15.10
CA THR A 100 8.46 -15.59 -13.87
C THR A 100 9.78 -16.35 -13.87
N ASP A 101 10.62 -16.14 -14.88
CA ASP A 101 11.81 -16.94 -15.12
C ASP A 101 13.06 -16.12 -15.49
N TYR A 102 12.91 -14.85 -15.89
CA TYR A 102 14.06 -13.99 -16.18
C TYR A 102 14.39 -13.06 -15.01
N ARG A 103 15.65 -13.11 -14.55
CA ARG A 103 16.25 -12.13 -13.65
C ARG A 103 17.39 -11.44 -14.39
N ASN A 104 17.42 -10.11 -14.37
CA ASN A 104 18.50 -9.34 -14.99
C ASN A 104 19.84 -9.73 -14.34
N PRO A 105 20.80 -10.29 -15.10
CA PRO A 105 22.08 -10.74 -14.55
C PRO A 105 22.95 -9.59 -14.04
N ARG A 106 22.69 -8.35 -14.47
CA ARG A 106 23.39 -7.14 -14.03
C ARG A 106 22.69 -6.40 -12.90
N PHE A 107 21.53 -6.87 -12.44
CA PHE A 107 20.72 -6.16 -11.45
C PHE A 107 21.53 -5.80 -10.20
N ASP A 108 22.28 -6.74 -9.63
CA ASP A 108 22.99 -6.50 -8.37
C ASP A 108 24.06 -5.40 -8.51
N GLY A 109 24.81 -5.41 -9.62
CA GLY A 109 25.83 -4.39 -9.90
C GLY A 109 25.21 -3.03 -10.25
N GLN A 110 24.16 -3.01 -11.06
CA GLN A 110 23.47 -1.78 -11.44
C GLN A 110 22.74 -1.15 -10.24
N PHE A 111 21.96 -1.94 -9.52
CA PHE A 111 21.23 -1.47 -8.34
C PHE A 111 22.22 -1.06 -7.25
N GLY A 112 23.22 -1.89 -6.94
CA GLY A 112 24.29 -1.62 -5.98
C GLY A 112 25.02 -0.31 -6.26
N GLY A 113 25.61 -0.19 -7.45
CA GLY A 113 26.40 0.98 -7.87
C GLY A 113 25.60 2.28 -7.87
N ALA A 114 24.30 2.24 -8.19
CA ALA A 114 23.45 3.43 -8.09
C ALA A 114 23.39 4.01 -6.66
N ALA A 115 23.32 3.18 -5.61
CA ALA A 115 23.34 3.74 -4.25
C ALA A 115 24.74 4.06 -3.73
N GLU A 116 25.79 3.41 -4.23
CA GLU A 116 27.17 3.82 -3.94
C GLU A 116 27.43 5.24 -4.47
N ALA A 117 26.81 5.60 -5.59
CA ALA A 117 26.79 6.97 -6.13
C ALA A 117 25.70 7.88 -5.51
N GLU A 118 25.11 7.49 -4.37
CA GLU A 118 24.09 8.23 -3.61
C GLU A 118 22.80 8.59 -4.39
N LEU A 119 22.45 7.79 -5.42
CA LEU A 119 21.19 7.94 -6.13
C LEU A 119 20.06 7.23 -5.38
N TYR A 120 18.86 7.83 -5.38
CA TYR A 120 17.66 7.08 -5.05
C TYR A 120 17.46 5.99 -6.10
N ARG A 121 17.16 4.75 -5.71
CA ARG A 121 17.07 3.65 -6.66
C ARG A 121 15.81 2.83 -6.48
N GLY A 122 15.18 2.44 -7.58
CA GLY A 122 14.05 1.52 -7.58
C GLY A 122 14.29 0.37 -8.54
N ALA A 123 13.64 -0.76 -8.30
CA ALA A 123 13.64 -1.88 -9.23
C ALA A 123 12.37 -1.83 -10.10
N TYR A 124 12.44 -2.36 -11.33
CA TYR A 124 11.25 -2.57 -12.15
C TYR A 124 11.10 -4.00 -12.65
N HIS A 125 9.85 -4.39 -12.88
CA HIS A 125 9.44 -5.68 -13.38
C HIS A 125 8.75 -5.52 -14.73
N LEU A 126 9.31 -6.12 -15.79
CA LEU A 126 8.68 -6.15 -17.11
C LEU A 126 7.61 -7.24 -17.15
N ALA A 127 6.35 -6.81 -17.22
CA ALA A 127 5.22 -7.71 -17.11
C ALA A 127 5.09 -8.63 -18.32
N GLN A 128 4.78 -9.91 -18.07
CA GLN A 128 4.33 -10.86 -19.08
C GLN A 128 2.94 -11.42 -18.72
N PRO A 129 1.84 -10.65 -18.84
CA PRO A 129 0.53 -11.02 -18.31
C PRO A 129 -0.10 -12.32 -18.88
N HIS A 130 0.44 -12.83 -19.99
CA HIS A 130 -0.02 -14.08 -20.60
C HIS A 130 0.62 -15.35 -20.01
N GLU A 131 1.72 -15.22 -19.27
CA GLU A 131 2.50 -16.36 -18.78
C GLU A 131 2.04 -16.83 -17.39
N SER A 132 1.59 -15.91 -16.55
CA SER A 132 1.15 -16.18 -15.19
C SER A 132 0.16 -15.13 -14.72
N ASP A 133 -0.47 -15.35 -13.56
CA ASP A 133 -1.23 -14.28 -12.90
C ASP A 133 -0.32 -13.20 -12.32
N GLY A 134 -0.92 -12.05 -11.98
CA GLY A 134 -0.20 -10.89 -11.46
C GLY A 134 0.35 -11.12 -10.04
N THR A 135 -0.25 -12.01 -9.26
CA THR A 135 0.27 -12.36 -7.92
C THR A 135 1.60 -13.11 -8.05
N ALA A 136 1.68 -14.09 -8.96
CA ALA A 136 2.89 -14.86 -9.23
C ALA A 136 4.05 -13.97 -9.70
N GLN A 137 3.79 -13.03 -10.62
CA GLN A 137 4.81 -12.08 -11.07
C GLN A 137 5.22 -11.08 -9.99
N ALA A 138 4.29 -10.63 -9.15
CA ALA A 138 4.64 -9.81 -7.98
C ALA A 138 5.51 -10.59 -6.98
N ASP A 139 5.20 -11.86 -6.72
CA ASP A 139 6.00 -12.73 -5.86
C ASP A 139 7.41 -12.95 -6.41
N TYR A 140 7.53 -13.19 -7.72
CA TYR A 140 8.82 -13.35 -8.38
C TYR A 140 9.64 -12.06 -8.34
N PHE A 141 9.03 -10.91 -8.64
CA PHE A 141 9.68 -9.61 -8.54
C PHE A 141 10.20 -9.33 -7.12
N LEU A 142 9.35 -9.53 -6.10
CA LEU A 142 9.71 -9.31 -4.69
C LEU A 142 10.90 -10.18 -4.25
N GLN A 143 10.97 -11.44 -4.71
CA GLN A 143 12.04 -12.38 -4.36
C GLN A 143 13.36 -12.08 -5.07
N ASN A 144 13.34 -11.30 -6.16
CA ASN A 144 14.48 -11.14 -7.06
C ASN A 144 14.93 -9.68 -7.24
N GLY A 145 14.70 -8.83 -6.24
CA GLY A 145 15.21 -7.45 -6.21
C GLY A 145 14.13 -6.36 -6.17
N GLY A 146 12.86 -6.73 -6.31
CA GLY A 146 11.72 -5.80 -6.30
C GLY A 146 11.24 -5.37 -4.92
N ASP A 147 11.77 -5.95 -3.84
CA ASP A 147 11.39 -5.56 -2.49
C ASP A 147 11.76 -4.09 -2.22
N TRP A 148 10.96 -3.44 -1.38
CA TRP A 148 11.28 -2.10 -0.92
C TRP A 148 12.05 -2.20 0.40
N ILE A 149 13.28 -1.71 0.41
CA ILE A 149 14.14 -1.73 1.58
C ILE A 149 14.09 -0.35 2.25
N SER A 150 14.01 -0.33 3.58
CA SER A 150 13.93 0.89 4.37
C SER A 150 15.31 1.54 4.60
N ASP A 151 16.14 1.64 3.57
CA ASP A 151 17.54 2.14 3.64
C ASP A 151 17.65 3.66 3.44
N GLY A 152 16.53 4.34 3.25
CA GLY A 152 16.48 5.78 2.98
C GLY A 152 16.72 6.17 1.52
N GLN A 153 17.05 5.21 0.65
CA GLN A 153 17.41 5.43 -0.76
C GLN A 153 16.54 4.62 -1.74
N THR A 154 15.86 3.56 -1.27
CA THR A 154 15.06 2.68 -2.12
C THR A 154 13.68 3.29 -2.44
N LEU A 155 13.40 3.48 -3.72
CA LEU A 155 12.09 3.86 -4.25
C LEU A 155 11.13 2.66 -4.29
N PRO A 156 9.80 2.87 -4.27
CA PRO A 156 8.85 1.79 -4.53
C PRO A 156 9.13 1.11 -5.88
N GLY A 157 8.97 -0.21 -5.93
CA GLY A 157 9.11 -0.98 -7.16
C GLY A 157 8.10 -0.59 -8.22
N VAL A 158 8.49 -0.78 -9.47
CA VAL A 158 7.72 -0.43 -10.65
C VAL A 158 7.18 -1.68 -11.33
N LEU A 159 5.90 -1.65 -11.69
CA LEU A 159 5.30 -2.57 -12.65
C LEU A 159 5.34 -1.91 -14.03
N ASP A 160 6.14 -2.47 -14.94
CA ASP A 160 6.28 -2.02 -16.32
C ASP A 160 5.27 -2.76 -17.21
N LEU A 161 4.35 -1.98 -17.78
CA LEU A 161 3.29 -2.44 -18.67
C LEU A 161 3.41 -1.74 -20.03
N GLU A 162 3.91 -2.48 -21.00
CA GLU A 162 4.07 -1.99 -22.37
C GLU A 162 3.68 -3.02 -23.43
N ASP A 163 3.80 -2.62 -24.70
CA ASP A 163 3.47 -3.48 -25.84
C ASP A 163 4.23 -4.79 -25.75
N ASN A 164 3.51 -5.92 -25.89
CA ASN A 164 4.11 -7.25 -25.94
C ASN A 164 5.29 -7.30 -26.95
N PRO A 165 6.56 -7.40 -26.48
CA PRO A 165 7.72 -7.39 -27.36
C PRO A 165 7.87 -8.72 -28.12
N TYR A 166 7.11 -9.74 -27.74
CA TYR A 166 7.18 -11.11 -28.28
C TYR A 166 5.99 -11.49 -29.14
N LYS A 167 5.17 -10.52 -29.58
CA LYS A 167 3.99 -10.76 -30.42
C LYS A 167 4.25 -11.70 -31.61
N ASP A 168 5.41 -11.57 -32.26
CA ASP A 168 5.79 -12.37 -33.42
C ASP A 168 6.26 -13.79 -33.03
N LYS A 169 6.67 -13.99 -31.77
CA LYS A 169 7.13 -15.28 -31.23
C LYS A 169 5.98 -16.07 -30.58
N ASN A 170 5.11 -15.40 -29.84
CA ASN A 170 4.02 -16.04 -29.07
C ASN A 170 2.64 -15.95 -29.75
N GLY A 171 2.51 -15.22 -30.86
CA GLY A 171 1.27 -15.05 -31.60
C GLY A 171 0.19 -14.25 -30.84
N LYS A 172 0.57 -13.49 -29.81
CA LYS A 172 -0.35 -12.65 -29.03
C LYS A 172 -0.29 -11.21 -29.50
N ASN A 173 -1.38 -10.46 -29.29
CA ASN A 173 -1.42 -9.03 -29.62
C ASN A 173 -0.59 -8.18 -28.64
N SER A 174 -0.53 -6.86 -28.86
CA SER A 174 0.14 -5.90 -27.96
C SER A 174 -0.35 -5.94 -26.51
N CYS A 175 -1.57 -6.45 -26.27
CA CYS A 175 -2.17 -6.63 -24.95
C CYS A 175 -2.04 -8.07 -24.44
N TYR A 176 -1.04 -8.82 -24.93
CA TYR A 176 -0.73 -10.18 -24.50
C TYR A 176 -1.86 -11.20 -24.73
N GLY A 177 -2.83 -10.87 -25.58
CA GLY A 177 -4.02 -11.68 -25.86
C GLY A 177 -5.09 -11.63 -24.75
N LEU A 178 -4.96 -10.72 -23.78
CA LEU A 178 -5.95 -10.54 -22.70
C LEU A 178 -7.05 -9.58 -23.14
N SER A 179 -8.25 -9.77 -22.57
CA SER A 179 -9.29 -8.75 -22.63
C SER A 179 -8.94 -7.57 -21.72
N THR A 180 -9.55 -6.40 -21.93
CA THR A 180 -9.34 -5.24 -21.06
C THR A 180 -9.70 -5.51 -19.60
N LYS A 181 -10.74 -6.33 -19.36
CA LYS A 181 -11.17 -6.72 -18.01
C LYS A 181 -10.14 -7.62 -17.33
N ASP A 182 -9.59 -8.58 -18.07
CA ASP A 182 -8.60 -9.52 -17.53
C ASP A 182 -7.29 -8.80 -17.26
N MET A 183 -6.86 -7.89 -18.14
CA MET A 183 -5.70 -7.04 -17.93
C MET A 183 -5.85 -6.18 -16.66
N VAL A 184 -7.00 -5.53 -16.46
CA VAL A 184 -7.27 -4.75 -15.24
C VAL A 184 -7.24 -5.64 -13.98
N THR A 185 -7.75 -6.87 -14.07
CA THR A 185 -7.71 -7.83 -12.95
C THR A 185 -6.26 -8.21 -12.64
N TRP A 186 -5.48 -8.55 -13.67
CA TRP A 186 -4.07 -8.91 -13.56
C TRP A 186 -3.22 -7.81 -12.88
N ILE A 187 -3.37 -6.56 -13.34
CA ILE A 187 -2.65 -5.39 -12.77
C ILE A 187 -3.06 -5.18 -11.30
N LYS A 188 -4.34 -5.38 -10.98
CA LYS A 188 -4.83 -5.27 -9.60
C LYS A 188 -4.21 -6.34 -8.70
N ASP A 189 -4.12 -7.58 -9.17
CA ASP A 189 -3.55 -8.69 -8.40
C ASP A 189 -2.06 -8.43 -8.09
N PHE A 190 -1.29 -7.99 -9.10
CA PHE A 190 0.11 -7.60 -8.91
C PHE A 190 0.25 -6.47 -7.88
N THR A 191 -0.46 -5.35 -8.10
CA THR A 191 -0.30 -4.15 -7.27
C THR A 191 -0.79 -4.34 -5.83
N VAL A 192 -1.85 -5.14 -5.62
CA VAL A 192 -2.32 -5.51 -4.28
C VAL A 192 -1.31 -6.43 -3.59
N ARG A 193 -0.77 -7.44 -4.30
CA ARG A 193 0.23 -8.36 -3.74
C ARG A 193 1.49 -7.61 -3.33
N TYR A 194 1.98 -6.71 -4.20
CA TYR A 194 3.14 -5.87 -3.94
C TYR A 194 2.93 -5.01 -2.70
N ARG A 195 1.81 -4.26 -2.65
CA ARG A 195 1.47 -3.40 -1.51
C ARG A 195 1.36 -4.17 -0.20
N ARG A 196 0.83 -5.40 -0.23
CA ARG A 196 0.73 -6.25 0.96
C ARG A 196 2.11 -6.64 1.51
N ALA A 197 3.09 -6.90 0.65
CA ALA A 197 4.47 -7.21 1.08
C ALA A 197 5.19 -5.96 1.59
N THR A 198 5.19 -4.90 0.78
CA THR A 198 6.10 -3.77 0.99
C THR A 198 5.47 -2.67 1.85
N GLY A 199 4.14 -2.58 1.88
CA GLY A 199 3.41 -1.41 2.39
C GLY A 199 3.41 -0.23 1.41
N ARG A 200 4.01 -0.39 0.21
CA ARG A 200 4.14 0.66 -0.80
C ARG A 200 3.22 0.37 -1.99
N HIS A 201 2.62 1.40 -2.57
CA HIS A 201 1.99 1.24 -3.88
C HIS A 201 3.09 1.08 -4.93
N ALA A 202 3.01 0.02 -5.75
CA ALA A 202 3.87 -0.10 -6.92
C ALA A 202 3.62 1.08 -7.85
N ILE A 203 4.70 1.63 -8.40
CA ILE A 203 4.64 2.61 -9.48
C ILE A 203 4.20 1.86 -10.75
N ILE A 204 3.35 2.45 -11.57
CA ILE A 204 2.97 1.87 -12.86
C ILE A 204 3.69 2.63 -13.96
N TYR A 205 4.57 1.94 -14.68
CA TYR A 205 5.13 2.42 -15.94
C TYR A 205 4.24 1.98 -17.10
N THR A 206 3.91 2.91 -18.00
CA THR A 206 3.10 2.64 -19.20
C THR A 206 3.16 3.82 -20.18
N THR A 207 2.74 3.60 -21.42
CA THR A 207 2.33 4.69 -22.33
C THR A 207 0.82 4.97 -22.19
N THR A 208 0.38 6.18 -22.53
CA THR A 208 -1.07 6.51 -22.58
C THR A 208 -1.81 5.67 -23.62
N SER A 209 -1.16 5.35 -24.74
CA SER A 209 -1.76 4.55 -25.81
C SER A 209 -2.03 3.11 -25.34
N TRP A 210 -1.01 2.46 -24.78
CA TRP A 210 -1.12 1.10 -24.27
C TRP A 210 -2.20 1.01 -23.18
N TRP A 211 -2.20 1.95 -22.24
CA TRP A 211 -3.20 1.96 -21.18
C TRP A 211 -4.63 2.08 -21.71
N ARG A 212 -4.88 2.97 -22.68
CA ARG A 212 -6.21 3.13 -23.29
C ARG A 212 -6.66 1.85 -23.99
N THR A 213 -5.77 1.26 -24.78
CA THR A 213 -6.04 0.07 -25.58
C THR A 213 -6.22 -1.16 -24.72
N CYS A 214 -5.26 -1.46 -23.85
CA CYS A 214 -5.18 -2.74 -23.14
C CYS A 214 -5.95 -2.75 -21.80
N THR A 215 -6.38 -1.60 -21.27
CA THR A 215 -7.18 -1.55 -20.03
C THR A 215 -8.56 -0.94 -20.21
N GLY A 216 -8.93 -0.51 -21.43
CA GLY A 216 -10.13 0.29 -21.66
C GLY A 216 -10.06 1.66 -20.99
N ASN A 217 -8.84 2.21 -20.85
CA ASN A 217 -8.55 3.45 -20.13
C ASN A 217 -9.08 3.45 -18.68
N SER A 218 -8.76 2.38 -17.94
CA SER A 218 -9.26 2.16 -16.58
C SER A 218 -8.90 3.32 -15.64
N ALA A 219 -9.83 3.63 -14.74
CA ALA A 219 -9.70 4.62 -13.66
C ALA A 219 -9.43 3.98 -12.28
N ALA A 220 -9.15 2.68 -12.23
CA ALA A 220 -9.09 1.91 -10.98
C ALA A 220 -7.80 2.09 -10.16
N PHE A 221 -6.77 2.74 -10.70
CA PHE A 221 -5.40 2.71 -10.16
C PHE A 221 -4.92 4.08 -9.65
N THR A 222 -5.85 4.93 -9.19
CA THR A 222 -5.57 6.30 -8.73
C THR A 222 -4.61 6.39 -7.53
N SER A 223 -4.40 5.29 -6.81
CA SER A 223 -3.46 5.23 -5.68
C SER A 223 -2.04 4.83 -6.08
N ASN A 224 -1.84 4.30 -7.29
CA ASN A 224 -0.53 3.93 -7.81
C ASN A 224 0.13 5.16 -8.44
N PRO A 225 1.39 5.50 -8.13
CA PRO A 225 2.10 6.55 -8.85
C PRO A 225 2.27 6.19 -10.34
N LEU A 226 2.24 7.18 -11.23
CA LEU A 226 2.45 6.98 -12.67
C LEU A 226 3.88 7.32 -13.06
N TRP A 227 4.55 6.39 -13.73
CA TRP A 227 5.71 6.67 -14.54
C TRP A 227 5.27 6.63 -16.01
N LEU A 228 5.14 7.81 -16.63
CA LEU A 228 4.64 7.89 -18.00
C LEU A 228 5.79 7.76 -19.00
N ALA A 229 5.69 6.84 -19.95
CA ALA A 229 6.53 6.84 -21.13
C ALA A 229 5.90 7.68 -22.25
N ARG A 230 6.58 8.76 -22.64
CA ARG A 230 6.25 9.54 -23.84
C ARG A 230 7.48 10.35 -24.24
N TRP A 231 8.11 9.94 -25.33
CA TRP A 231 9.29 10.65 -25.79
C TRP A 231 8.94 11.97 -26.47
N GLY A 232 9.66 13.03 -26.12
CA GLY A 232 9.43 14.38 -26.62
C GLY A 232 9.56 15.44 -25.53
N SER A 233 9.14 16.66 -25.83
CA SER A 233 9.26 17.82 -24.93
C SER A 233 8.07 18.03 -23.98
N ASP A 234 7.03 17.20 -24.07
CA ASP A 234 5.82 17.32 -23.26
C ASP A 234 5.22 15.92 -22.94
N PRO A 235 4.79 15.67 -21.68
CA PRO A 235 4.18 14.40 -21.25
C PRO A 235 2.78 14.14 -21.86
N GLY A 236 2.14 15.17 -22.43
CA GLY A 236 0.85 15.08 -23.10
C GLY A 236 -0.29 14.55 -22.25
N SER A 237 -1.30 13.99 -22.91
CA SER A 237 -2.49 13.49 -22.22
C SER A 237 -2.15 12.27 -21.36
N LEU A 238 -2.61 12.28 -20.12
CA LEU A 238 -2.44 11.17 -19.18
C LEU A 238 -3.55 10.10 -19.33
N PRO A 239 -3.29 8.85 -18.89
CA PRO A 239 -4.36 7.87 -18.74
C PRO A 239 -5.31 8.22 -17.59
N LYS A 240 -6.56 7.73 -17.65
CA LYS A 240 -7.69 8.21 -16.81
C LYS A 240 -7.50 8.05 -15.30
N SER A 241 -6.66 7.12 -14.84
CA SER A 241 -6.36 6.95 -13.41
C SER A 241 -5.56 8.11 -12.82
N TRP A 242 -4.93 8.97 -13.63
CA TRP A 242 -3.97 9.96 -13.16
C TRP A 242 -4.30 11.39 -13.59
N LYS A 243 -4.14 12.32 -12.64
CA LYS A 243 -4.22 13.77 -12.89
C LYS A 243 -2.84 14.40 -13.15
N GLN A 244 -1.78 13.72 -12.73
CA GLN A 244 -0.39 14.11 -12.91
C GLN A 244 0.46 12.84 -13.01
N HIS A 245 1.56 12.90 -13.76
CA HIS A 245 2.60 11.88 -13.70
C HIS A 245 3.48 12.11 -12.46
N THR A 246 4.02 11.03 -11.90
CA THR A 246 5.03 11.08 -10.82
C THR A 246 6.44 11.07 -11.42
N PHE A 247 6.65 10.23 -12.41
CA PHE A 247 7.85 10.20 -13.24
C PHE A 247 7.45 10.31 -14.72
N TRP A 248 8.33 10.84 -15.54
CA TRP A 248 8.16 10.92 -16.98
C TRP A 248 9.45 10.49 -17.68
N GLN A 249 9.35 9.47 -18.55
CA GLN A 249 10.43 9.09 -19.46
C GLN A 249 10.28 9.89 -20.76
N SER A 250 11.17 10.86 -20.96
CA SER A 250 11.15 11.83 -22.09
C SER A 250 11.99 11.37 -23.28
N ALA A 251 12.86 10.38 -23.09
CA ALA A 251 13.64 9.77 -24.17
C ALA A 251 14.02 8.31 -23.85
N ARG A 252 14.09 7.48 -24.90
CA ARG A 252 14.61 6.11 -24.81
C ARG A 252 16.09 6.06 -24.42
N LYS A 253 16.85 7.04 -24.88
CA LYS A 253 18.29 7.15 -24.64
C LYS A 253 18.61 8.59 -24.29
N GLY A 254 18.96 8.82 -23.04
CA GLY A 254 19.40 10.12 -22.53
C GLY A 254 20.90 10.36 -22.69
N THR A 255 21.35 11.48 -22.15
CA THR A 255 22.77 11.87 -22.10
C THR A 255 23.55 11.25 -20.95
N LEU A 256 22.87 10.78 -19.90
CA LEU A 256 23.49 10.17 -18.72
C LEU A 256 23.72 8.66 -18.93
N ALA A 257 22.64 7.88 -18.91
CA ALA A 257 22.62 6.45 -19.15
C ALA A 257 21.18 6.03 -19.45
N GLY A 258 21.01 4.94 -20.22
CA GLY A 258 19.69 4.34 -20.46
C GLY A 258 18.60 5.34 -20.85
N GLY A 259 17.38 5.13 -20.36
CA GLY A 259 16.24 6.03 -20.57
C GLY A 259 16.35 7.32 -19.76
N GLU A 260 15.94 8.45 -20.34
CA GLU A 260 15.96 9.76 -19.69
C GLU A 260 14.65 10.01 -18.94
N ASN A 261 14.76 10.30 -17.65
CA ASN A 261 13.60 10.45 -16.77
C ASN A 261 13.64 11.72 -15.94
N THR A 262 12.45 12.21 -15.62
CA THR A 262 12.24 13.31 -14.68
C THR A 262 11.19 12.95 -13.65
N PHE A 263 11.48 13.18 -12.37
CA PHE A 263 10.51 13.17 -11.28
C PHE A 263 9.80 14.52 -11.19
N ASN A 264 8.46 14.46 -11.13
CA ASN A 264 7.60 15.63 -11.05
C ASN A 264 7.48 16.15 -9.61
N GLY A 265 8.45 16.97 -9.21
CA GLY A 265 8.48 17.66 -7.93
C GLY A 265 9.90 17.94 -7.45
N SER A 266 10.03 18.37 -6.21
CA SER A 266 11.33 18.64 -5.56
C SER A 266 12.07 17.36 -5.16
N GLU A 267 13.39 17.46 -4.99
CA GLU A 267 14.21 16.37 -4.45
C GLU A 267 13.76 15.95 -3.04
N SER A 268 13.24 16.89 -2.23
CA SER A 268 12.66 16.56 -0.93
C SER A 268 11.40 15.68 -1.03
N ARG A 269 10.60 15.84 -2.09
CA ARG A 269 9.45 14.95 -2.37
C ARG A 269 9.92 13.59 -2.91
N LEU A 270 10.97 13.55 -3.72
CA LEU A 270 11.60 12.30 -4.14
C LEU A 270 12.15 11.53 -2.92
N ARG A 271 12.85 12.21 -2.02
CA ARG A 271 13.30 11.68 -0.73
C ARG A 271 12.14 11.13 0.09
N ALA A 272 11.03 11.85 0.18
CA ALA A 272 9.84 11.37 0.89
C ALA A 272 9.18 10.16 0.19
N LEU A 273 9.34 10.02 -1.13
CA LEU A 273 8.89 8.84 -1.85
C LEU A 273 9.80 7.63 -1.59
N ALA A 274 11.12 7.79 -1.53
CA ALA A 274 12.01 6.70 -1.11
C ALA A 274 11.77 6.36 0.37
N ASN A 275 11.70 7.41 1.19
CA ASN A 275 11.71 7.35 2.64
C ASN A 275 10.53 8.11 3.27
N PRO A 276 9.28 7.58 3.22
CA PRO A 276 8.13 8.28 3.77
C PRO A 276 8.28 8.53 5.28
N PRO A 277 7.57 9.50 5.87
CA PRO A 277 7.57 9.64 7.32
C PRO A 277 6.89 8.41 7.98
N ALA A 278 7.31 8.11 9.20
CA ALA A 278 6.63 7.12 10.02
C ALA A 278 5.21 7.59 10.37
N GLU A 279 4.20 6.81 9.97
CA GLU A 279 2.80 7.10 10.28
C GLU A 279 2.29 6.27 11.45
N VAL A 280 1.63 6.93 12.41
CA VAL A 280 0.94 6.29 13.52
C VAL A 280 -0.53 6.67 13.46
N MET A 281 -1.39 5.66 13.29
CA MET A 281 -2.83 5.79 13.43
C MET A 281 -3.23 5.62 14.90
N VAL A 282 -4.06 6.52 15.41
CA VAL A 282 -4.52 6.50 16.80
C VAL A 282 -6.04 6.46 16.81
N SER A 283 -6.61 5.46 17.47
CA SER A 283 -8.05 5.35 17.69
C SER A 283 -8.35 5.15 19.17
N GLY A 284 -9.57 5.48 19.59
CA GLY A 284 -9.98 5.26 20.98
C GLY A 284 -11.48 5.23 21.15
N GLU A 285 -11.90 4.60 22.23
CA GLU A 285 -13.31 4.35 22.55
C GLU A 285 -13.53 4.44 24.06
N ALA A 286 -14.66 5.04 24.46
CA ALA A 286 -15.16 4.90 25.82
C ALA A 286 -16.03 3.63 25.91
N VAL A 287 -15.45 2.52 26.38
CA VAL A 287 -16.14 1.23 26.50
C VAL A 287 -17.26 1.31 27.54
N SER A 288 -17.02 2.05 28.62
CA SER A 288 -18.01 2.31 29.67
C SER A 288 -17.70 3.63 30.38
N ARG A 289 -18.51 3.96 31.40
CA ARG A 289 -18.25 5.08 32.33
C ARG A 289 -16.97 4.89 33.17
N THR A 290 -16.33 3.73 33.13
CA THR A 290 -15.15 3.39 33.94
C THR A 290 -14.00 2.84 33.13
N SER A 291 -14.14 2.65 31.81
CA SER A 291 -13.13 2.00 30.98
C SER A 291 -13.00 2.68 29.62
N TYR A 292 -11.77 3.02 29.26
CA TYR A 292 -11.41 3.64 27.99
C TYR A 292 -10.32 2.83 27.28
N LYS A 293 -10.49 2.60 25.99
CA LYS A 293 -9.50 1.92 25.14
C LYS A 293 -8.87 2.92 24.19
N VAL A 294 -7.55 2.83 24.01
CA VAL A 294 -6.80 3.59 23.01
C VAL A 294 -5.87 2.65 22.27
N VAL A 295 -5.95 2.62 20.95
CA VAL A 295 -5.10 1.81 20.10
C VAL A 295 -4.17 2.72 19.31
N VAL A 296 -2.88 2.45 19.40
CA VAL A 296 -1.82 3.12 18.65
C VAL A 296 -1.28 2.10 17.65
N THR A 297 -1.46 2.34 16.36
CA THR A 297 -1.04 1.43 15.27
C THR A 297 0.00 2.11 14.41
N ASN A 298 1.14 1.46 14.17
CA ASN A 298 2.10 1.93 13.20
C ASN A 298 1.66 1.47 11.80
N THR A 299 1.24 2.43 10.98
CA THR A 299 0.87 2.23 9.58
C THR A 299 2.00 2.58 8.63
N GLY A 300 3.03 3.26 9.13
CA GLY A 300 4.21 3.59 8.36
C GLY A 300 5.13 2.38 8.13
N PRO A 301 6.13 2.52 7.26
CA PRO A 301 7.05 1.43 6.98
C PRO A 301 8.22 1.33 7.98
N TYR A 302 8.39 2.31 8.88
CA TYR A 302 9.47 2.35 9.89
C TYR A 302 8.96 1.99 11.28
N PRO A 303 9.74 1.32 12.13
CA PRO A 303 9.50 1.34 13.57
C PRO A 303 9.44 2.79 14.09
N VAL A 304 8.44 3.09 14.90
CA VAL A 304 8.29 4.43 15.50
C VAL A 304 8.76 4.37 16.94
N LYS A 305 9.76 5.17 17.28
CA LYS A 305 10.34 5.20 18.63
C LYS A 305 9.74 6.30 19.48
N ASP A 306 9.79 6.10 20.79
CA ASP A 306 9.48 7.11 21.80
C ASP A 306 8.10 7.78 21.69
N ILE A 307 7.08 6.99 21.33
CA ILE A 307 5.71 7.49 21.28
C ILE A 307 5.22 7.75 22.71
N LYS A 308 4.95 9.02 23.01
CA LYS A 308 4.30 9.43 24.26
C LYS A 308 2.79 9.38 24.11
N VAL A 309 2.14 8.66 25.02
CA VAL A 309 0.67 8.65 25.19
C VAL A 309 0.37 9.32 26.52
N SER A 310 -0.47 10.36 26.51
CA SER A 310 -0.87 11.06 27.73
C SER A 310 -2.37 11.19 27.77
N GLY A 311 -2.95 11.20 28.95
CA GLY A 311 -4.40 11.37 29.09
C GLY A 311 -4.82 12.02 30.39
N ARG A 312 -6.02 12.62 30.37
CA ARG A 312 -6.64 13.24 31.53
C ARG A 312 -8.13 12.92 31.58
N ALA A 313 -8.56 12.27 32.66
CA ALA A 313 -9.96 12.01 32.95
C ALA A 313 -10.69 13.31 33.35
N PHE A 314 -11.97 13.42 33.00
CA PHE A 314 -12.85 14.54 33.35
C PHE A 314 -14.20 14.04 33.87
N GLY A 315 -15.09 14.97 34.27
CA GLY A 315 -16.40 14.61 34.84
C GLY A 315 -16.29 14.06 36.28
N GLY A 316 -15.26 14.46 37.03
CA GLY A 316 -15.05 14.03 38.41
C GLY A 316 -14.55 12.59 38.55
N GLN A 317 -13.90 12.05 37.51
CA GLN A 317 -13.24 10.75 37.55
C GLN A 317 -11.78 10.85 37.99
N ARG A 318 -11.27 9.78 38.60
CA ARG A 318 -9.84 9.54 38.78
C ARG A 318 -9.41 8.26 38.07
N VAL A 319 -8.18 8.23 37.56
CA VAL A 319 -7.58 7.00 37.01
C VAL A 319 -7.24 6.10 38.19
N VAL A 320 -7.66 4.83 38.10
CA VAL A 320 -7.41 3.81 39.14
C VAL A 320 -6.54 2.67 38.63
N GLU A 321 -6.51 2.45 37.32
CA GLU A 321 -5.68 1.44 36.69
C GLU A 321 -5.26 1.90 35.29
N ALA A 322 -3.99 1.69 34.96
CA ALA A 322 -3.44 1.93 33.63
C ALA A 322 -2.19 1.06 33.46
N PRO A 323 -2.33 -0.19 32.99
CA PRO A 323 -1.20 -1.11 32.84
C PRO A 323 -0.09 -0.51 31.99
N ALA A 324 1.17 -0.71 32.41
CA ALA A 324 2.38 -0.18 31.77
C ALA A 324 2.46 1.36 31.65
N CYS A 325 1.65 2.09 32.42
CA CYS A 325 1.62 3.55 32.45
C CYS A 325 1.83 4.09 33.87
N LYS A 326 2.33 5.33 33.96
CA LYS A 326 2.32 6.11 35.20
C LYS A 326 1.01 6.88 35.28
N PHE A 327 0.35 6.91 36.43
CA PHE A 327 -0.88 7.70 36.62
C PHE A 327 -0.94 8.32 38.01
N SER A 328 -1.63 9.46 38.12
CA SER A 328 -1.91 10.13 39.38
C SER A 328 -3.13 11.03 39.25
N GLY A 329 -4.07 10.91 40.20
CA GLY A 329 -5.32 11.68 40.18
C GLY A 329 -6.12 11.45 38.90
N THR A 330 -6.17 12.45 38.04
CA THR A 330 -6.87 12.37 36.74
C THR A 330 -5.93 12.08 35.56
N ALA A 331 -4.62 12.14 35.77
CA ALA A 331 -3.64 12.06 34.69
C ALA A 331 -3.07 10.65 34.53
N VAL A 332 -2.78 10.28 33.28
CA VAL A 332 -2.03 9.07 32.90
C VAL A 332 -0.98 9.42 31.84
N THR A 333 0.17 8.76 31.87
CA THR A 333 1.22 8.88 30.88
C THR A 333 1.86 7.51 30.64
N CYS A 334 1.93 7.11 29.37
CA CYS A 334 2.56 5.89 28.88
C CYS A 334 3.63 6.25 27.85
N ARG A 335 4.57 5.33 27.64
CA ARG A 335 5.60 5.46 26.60
C ARG A 335 5.71 4.13 25.86
N ILE A 336 5.62 4.19 24.53
CA ILE A 336 6.01 3.07 23.67
C ILE A 336 7.46 3.34 23.26
N LYS A 337 8.40 2.52 23.76
CA LYS A 337 9.83 2.68 23.41
C LYS A 337 10.04 2.53 21.91
N GLU A 338 9.39 1.52 21.33
CA GLU A 338 9.42 1.23 19.91
C GLU A 338 8.12 0.52 19.50
N LEU A 339 7.53 0.96 18.39
CA LEU A 339 6.37 0.34 17.76
C LEU A 339 6.77 -0.18 16.38
N PRO A 340 7.02 -1.49 16.21
CA PRO A 340 7.46 -2.05 14.93
C PRO A 340 6.44 -1.84 13.80
N LYS A 341 6.88 -1.96 12.55
CA LYS A 341 6.04 -1.87 11.34
C LYS A 341 4.82 -2.77 11.45
N ALA A 342 3.65 -2.24 11.07
CA ALA A 342 2.37 -2.96 11.06
C ALA A 342 1.95 -3.58 12.42
N LYS A 343 2.54 -3.11 13.54
CA LYS A 343 2.13 -3.51 14.89
C LYS A 343 1.26 -2.44 15.54
N LYS A 344 0.54 -2.86 16.57
CA LYS A 344 -0.32 -2.00 17.39
C LYS A 344 -0.11 -2.25 18.87
N VAL A 345 -0.32 -1.22 19.67
CA VAL A 345 -0.37 -1.28 21.14
C VAL A 345 -1.75 -0.82 21.60
N LEU A 346 -2.36 -1.59 22.49
CA LEU A 346 -3.63 -1.26 23.14
C LEU A 346 -3.34 -0.76 24.56
N PHE A 347 -3.89 0.41 24.89
CA PHE A 347 -3.98 0.91 26.24
C PHE A 347 -5.41 0.79 26.74
N VAL A 348 -5.55 0.30 27.98
CA VAL A 348 -6.81 0.29 28.71
C VAL A 348 -6.64 1.16 29.94
N PHE A 349 -7.53 2.14 30.10
CA PHE A 349 -7.53 3.05 31.23
C PHE A 349 -8.81 2.85 32.03
N THR A 350 -8.67 2.41 33.27
CA THR A 350 -9.78 2.25 34.20
C THR A 350 -9.89 3.49 35.08
N THR A 351 -11.09 4.03 35.22
CA THR A 351 -11.38 5.20 36.04
C THR A 351 -12.49 4.92 37.05
N LYS A 352 -12.53 5.72 38.11
CA LYS A 352 -13.59 5.74 39.12
C LYS A 352 -14.28 7.11 39.16
N PRO A 353 -15.54 7.22 38.71
CA PRO A 353 -16.35 8.43 38.85
C PRO A 353 -16.66 8.74 40.31
N ARG A 354 -16.66 10.03 40.68
CA ARG A 354 -17.12 10.48 42.01
C ARG A 354 -18.65 10.46 42.15
N LYS A 355 -19.38 10.62 41.03
CA LYS A 355 -20.86 10.64 41.01
C LYS A 355 -21.40 9.45 40.21
N PRO A 356 -22.56 8.88 40.60
CA PRO A 356 -23.15 7.74 39.90
C PRO A 356 -23.69 8.09 38.50
N LYS A 357 -24.04 9.36 38.26
CA LYS A 357 -24.65 9.85 37.01
C LYS A 357 -23.90 11.08 36.46
N GLY A 358 -24.14 11.40 35.18
CA GLY A 358 -23.61 12.57 34.49
C GLY A 358 -22.40 12.27 33.60
N THR A 359 -22.17 13.06 32.56
CA THR A 359 -21.14 12.79 31.55
C THR A 359 -19.74 12.70 32.15
N VAL A 360 -19.03 11.64 31.76
CA VAL A 360 -17.65 11.38 32.14
C VAL A 360 -16.79 11.10 30.90
N GLY A 361 -15.48 11.09 31.04
CA GLY A 361 -14.63 10.83 29.88
C GLY A 361 -13.15 11.05 30.11
N MET A 362 -12.41 10.88 29.03
CA MET A 362 -10.96 11.02 29.03
C MET A 362 -10.48 11.71 27.75
N ASN A 363 -9.66 12.74 27.92
CA ASN A 363 -8.92 13.36 26.83
C ASN A 363 -7.58 12.65 26.70
N VAL A 364 -7.20 12.22 25.49
CA VAL A 364 -5.95 11.49 25.23
C VAL A 364 -5.17 12.18 24.13
N THR A 365 -3.86 12.31 24.30
CA THR A 365 -2.93 12.85 23.31
C THR A 365 -1.86 11.81 23.00
N VAL A 366 -1.63 11.55 21.72
CA VAL A 366 -0.57 10.68 21.19
C VAL A 366 0.16 11.45 20.09
N GLY A 367 1.37 11.93 20.38
CA GLY A 367 2.04 12.88 19.49
C GLY A 367 1.19 14.14 19.25
N SER A 368 0.86 14.43 17.99
CA SER A 368 -0.04 15.52 17.59
C SER A 368 -1.54 15.17 17.65
N VAL A 369 -1.89 13.88 17.76
CA VAL A 369 -3.28 13.41 17.72
C VAL A 369 -3.94 13.61 19.08
N LYS A 370 -5.15 14.18 19.10
CA LYS A 370 -5.97 14.38 20.30
C LYS A 370 -7.31 13.66 20.16
N LEU A 371 -7.67 12.86 21.16
CA LEU A 371 -8.94 12.14 21.27
C LEU A 371 -9.72 12.63 22.49
N THR A 372 -11.05 12.69 22.36
CA THR A 372 -11.96 12.94 23.48
C THR A 372 -12.95 11.78 23.58
N LEU A 373 -12.78 10.93 24.59
CA LEU A 373 -13.59 9.73 24.80
C LEU A 373 -14.66 10.02 25.85
N LYS A 374 -15.94 10.05 25.46
CA LYS A 374 -17.07 10.40 26.33
C LYS A 374 -17.95 9.19 26.61
N SER A 375 -18.41 9.05 27.84
CA SER A 375 -19.45 8.10 28.26
C SER A 375 -20.48 8.82 29.14
N ARG A 376 -21.74 8.38 29.10
CA ARG A 376 -22.85 9.00 29.83
C ARG A 376 -23.40 8.07 30.90
#